data_AF-A0A3B9MC20-F1
#
_entry.id   AF-A0A3B9MC20-F1
#
_cell.length_a   1.000
_cell.length_b   1.000
_cell.length_c   1.000
_cell.angle_alpha   90.00
_cell.angle_beta   90.00
_cell.angle_gamma   90.00
#
_symmetry.space_group_name_H-M   'P 1'
#
loop_
_entity.id
_entity.type
_entity.pdbx_description
1 polymer ?
#
loop_
_entity_poly.entity_id
_entity_poly.type
_entity_poly.pdbx_seq_one_letter_code
_entity_poly.pdbx_strand_id
1 'polypeptide(L)'
;MEHVEVKGPVAGRAHEVLTPDALDFVGRLQREFGGRREQLLRARDERQARIDGGEIPVFLSATESVRESEWRVAKAPKDLEDRRVEITGPTDRKMLINALNSGARVFMADFEDANSP
;
A
#
# COMPACT_ATOMS: atom_id res chain seq x y z
N MET A 1 -18.53 -21.26 4.01
CA MET A 1 -17.73 -20.02 3.87
C MET A 1 -16.72 -20.29 2.78
N GLU A 2 -16.57 -19.39 1.82
CA GLU A 2 -15.56 -19.56 0.78
C GLU A 2 -14.18 -19.33 1.43
N HIS A 3 -13.38 -20.39 1.46
CA HIS A 3 -12.05 -20.40 2.07
C HIS A 3 -11.03 -19.85 1.08
N VAL A 4 -9.98 -19.19 1.59
CA VAL A 4 -8.87 -18.76 0.76
C VAL A 4 -8.18 -20.00 0.18
N GLU A 5 -8.09 -20.06 -1.15
CA GLU A 5 -7.37 -21.11 -1.87
C GLU A 5 -5.93 -20.66 -2.13
N VAL A 6 -4.95 -21.42 -1.63
CA VAL A 6 -3.53 -21.18 -1.91
C VAL A 6 -3.13 -22.02 -3.13
N LYS A 7 -2.92 -21.37 -4.27
CA LYS A 7 -2.59 -22.03 -5.55
C LYS A 7 -1.10 -22.34 -5.73
N GLY A 8 -0.23 -21.59 -5.06
CA GLY A 8 1.23 -21.77 -5.11
C GLY A 8 1.72 -22.82 -4.11
N PRO A 9 2.93 -23.38 -4.30
CA PRO A 9 3.51 -24.32 -3.35
C PRO A 9 3.80 -23.62 -2.01
N VAL A 10 3.34 -24.22 -0.90
CA VAL A 10 3.74 -23.80 0.45
C VAL A 10 5.07 -24.47 0.79
N ALA A 11 6.17 -23.83 0.38
CA ALA A 11 7.53 -24.35 0.55
C ALA A 11 8.36 -23.53 1.55
N GLY A 12 9.41 -24.15 2.09
CA GLY A 12 10.33 -23.50 3.03
C GLY A 12 9.60 -22.93 4.25
N ARG A 13 9.82 -21.64 4.53
CA ARG A 13 9.25 -20.92 5.68
C ARG A 13 7.88 -20.29 5.41
N ALA A 14 7.28 -20.52 4.24
CA ALA A 14 5.98 -19.93 3.91
C ALA A 14 4.87 -20.31 4.90
N HIS A 15 4.93 -21.50 5.50
CA HIS A 15 3.99 -21.97 6.52
C HIS A 15 4.00 -21.12 7.80
N GLU A 16 5.07 -20.38 8.07
CA GLU A 16 5.16 -19.45 9.22
C GLU A 16 4.36 -18.16 8.97
N VAL A 17 4.11 -17.81 7.70
CA VAL A 17 3.39 -16.60 7.29
C VAL A 17 1.95 -16.93 6.88
N LEU A 18 1.76 -17.99 6.10
CA LEU A 18 0.46 -18.47 5.60
C LEU A 18 -0.22 -19.37 6.64
N THR A 19 -0.31 -18.90 7.88
CA THR A 19 -1.02 -19.60 8.95
C THR A 19 -2.53 -19.56 8.70
N PRO A 20 -3.32 -20.48 9.29
CA PRO A 20 -4.78 -20.46 9.15
C PRO A 20 -5.40 -19.10 9.53
N ASP A 21 -4.93 -18.50 10.63
CA ASP A 21 -5.44 -17.19 11.10
C ASP A 21 -5.07 -16.06 10.14
N ALA A 22 -3.85 -16.06 9.58
CA ALA A 22 -3.43 -15.07 8.59
C ALA A 22 -4.24 -15.20 7.29
N LEU A 23 -4.50 -16.43 6.83
CA LEU A 23 -5.32 -16.69 5.66
C LEU A 23 -6.77 -16.28 5.88
N ASP A 24 -7.36 -16.55 7.05
CA ASP A 24 -8.71 -16.08 7.37
C ASP A 24 -8.76 -14.54 7.39
N PHE A 25 -7.78 -13.91 8.02
CA PHE A 25 -7.69 -12.45 8.08
C PHE A 25 -7.60 -11.81 6.69
N VAL A 26 -6.70 -12.27 5.82
CA VAL A 26 -6.58 -11.78 4.44
C VAL A 26 -7.87 -12.06 3.65
N GLY A 27 -8.49 -13.23 3.85
CA GLY A 27 -9.78 -13.56 3.25
C GLY A 27 -10.88 -12.57 3.64
N ARG A 28 -10.92 -12.14 4.91
CA ARG A 28 -11.85 -11.11 5.40
C ARG A 28 -11.58 -9.75 4.76
N LEU A 29 -10.33 -9.33 4.66
CA LEU A 29 -9.96 -8.08 3.99
C LEU A 29 -10.40 -8.07 2.53
N GLN A 30 -10.18 -9.16 1.79
CA GLN A 30 -10.60 -9.26 0.40
C GLN A 30 -12.12 -9.19 0.24
N ARG A 31 -12.89 -9.83 1.13
CA ARG A 31 -14.36 -9.76 1.10
C ARG A 31 -14.88 -8.36 1.40
N GLU A 32 -14.28 -7.68 2.38
CA GLU A 32 -14.71 -6.34 2.79
C GLU A 32 -14.33 -5.27 1.75
N PHE A 33 -13.10 -5.32 1.24
CA PHE A 33 -12.53 -4.20 0.47
C PHE A 33 -12.33 -4.50 -1.03
N GLY A 34 -12.38 -5.77 -1.45
CA GLY A 34 -12.10 -6.17 -2.83
C GLY A 34 -13.04 -5.53 -3.86
N GLY A 35 -14.34 -5.50 -3.55
CA GLY A 35 -15.33 -4.87 -4.44
C GLY A 35 -15.09 -3.37 -4.62
N ARG A 36 -14.72 -2.66 -3.55
CA ARG A 36 -14.39 -1.23 -3.64
C ARG A 36 -13.11 -0.98 -4.45
N ARG A 37 -12.08 -1.82 -4.28
CA ARG A 37 -10.85 -1.76 -5.08
C ARG A 37 -11.17 -1.87 -6.58
N GLU A 38 -11.99 -2.83 -6.98
CA GLU A 38 -12.39 -3.02 -8.38
C GLU A 38 -13.18 -1.83 -8.95
N GLN A 39 -14.12 -1.28 -8.17
CA GLN A 39 -14.84 -0.06 -8.55
C GLN A 39 -13.88 1.12 -8.79
N LEU A 40 -12.87 1.28 -7.94
CA LEU A 40 -11.88 2.35 -8.09
C LEU A 40 -10.99 2.16 -9.31
N LEU A 41 -10.65 0.92 -9.67
CA LEU A 41 -9.90 0.64 -10.90
C LEU A 41 -10.72 1.03 -12.15
N ARG A 42 -12.00 0.64 -12.21
CA ARG A 42 -12.89 1.07 -13.30
C ARG A 42 -13.05 2.59 -13.37
N ALA A 43 -13.17 3.24 -12.21
CA ALA A 43 -13.26 4.71 -12.14
C ALA A 43 -11.98 5.40 -12.66
N ARG A 44 -10.80 4.75 -12.58
CA ARG A 44 -9.57 5.25 -13.20
C ARG A 44 -9.65 5.18 -14.72
N ASP A 45 -10.13 4.07 -15.27
CA ASP A 45 -10.31 3.92 -16.74
C ASP A 45 -11.30 4.97 -17.28
N GLU A 46 -12.43 5.15 -16.58
CA GLU A 46 -13.42 6.18 -16.91
C GLU A 46 -12.84 7.59 -16.82
N ARG A 47 -11.99 7.86 -15.82
CA ARG A 47 -11.31 9.16 -15.69
C ARG A 47 -10.32 9.39 -16.82
N GLN A 48 -9.54 8.36 -17.18
CA GLN A 48 -8.57 8.43 -18.27
C GLN A 48 -9.28 8.73 -19.60
N ALA A 49 -10.38 8.04 -19.90
CA ALA A 49 -11.16 8.27 -21.11
C ALA A 49 -11.66 9.72 -21.24
N ARG A 50 -12.05 10.37 -20.14
CA ARG A 50 -12.42 11.79 -20.16
C ARG A 50 -11.23 12.71 -20.40
N ILE A 51 -10.08 12.40 -19.81
CA ILE A 51 -8.84 13.15 -20.03
C ILE A 51 -8.41 13.06 -21.49
N ASP A 52 -8.44 11.86 -22.08
CA ASP A 52 -8.15 11.64 -23.49
C ASP A 52 -9.15 12.38 -24.41
N GLY A 53 -10.40 12.54 -23.94
CA GLY A 53 -11.44 13.36 -24.57
C GLY A 53 -11.25 14.89 -24.41
N GLY A 54 -10.16 15.34 -23.78
CA GLY A 54 -9.80 16.76 -23.63
C GLY A 54 -10.08 17.35 -22.26
N GLU A 55 -10.57 16.58 -21.28
CA GLU A 55 -10.69 17.05 -19.89
C GLU A 55 -9.29 17.27 -19.29
N ILE A 56 -8.96 18.49 -18.86
CA ILE A 56 -7.70 18.79 -18.18
C ILE A 56 -7.89 18.63 -16.67
N PRO A 57 -7.00 17.94 -15.93
CA PRO A 57 -7.06 17.87 -14.48
C PRO A 57 -7.02 19.27 -13.84
N VAL A 58 -8.00 19.53 -12.98
CA VAL A 58 -8.11 20.77 -12.20
C VAL A 58 -8.46 20.45 -10.75
N PHE A 59 -8.25 21.41 -9.85
CA PHE A 59 -8.76 21.28 -8.48
C PHE A 59 -10.28 21.17 -8.48
N LEU A 60 -10.82 20.21 -7.73
CA LEU A 60 -12.26 19.99 -7.65
C LEU A 60 -12.92 21.09 -6.82
N SER A 61 -13.94 21.74 -7.36
CA SER A 61 -14.77 22.70 -6.60
C SER A 61 -15.49 22.02 -5.42
N ALA A 62 -15.91 20.77 -5.60
CA ALA A 62 -16.60 19.99 -4.56
C ALA A 62 -15.78 19.78 -3.27
N THR A 63 -14.45 19.95 -3.32
CA THR A 63 -13.56 19.81 -2.14
C THR A 63 -12.92 21.13 -1.71
N GLU A 64 -13.41 22.27 -2.20
CA GLU A 64 -12.91 23.60 -1.85
C GLU A 64 -13.00 23.89 -0.35
N SER A 65 -14.15 23.60 0.26
CA SER A 65 -14.35 23.78 1.70
C SER A 65 -13.33 23.01 2.55
N VAL A 66 -12.89 21.83 2.11
CA VAL A 66 -11.87 21.05 2.81
C VAL A 66 -10.51 21.73 2.72
N ARG A 67 -10.16 22.30 1.55
CA ARG A 67 -8.88 22.99 1.34
C ARG A 67 -8.79 24.32 2.09
N GLU A 68 -9.92 25.01 2.24
CA GLU A 68 -10.01 26.33 2.89
C GLU A 68 -10.26 26.24 4.40
N SER A 69 -10.69 25.09 4.90
CA SER A 69 -10.92 24.87 6.34
C SER A 69 -9.62 24.70 7.13
N GLU A 70 -9.62 25.11 8.39
CA GLU A 70 -8.52 24.84 9.32
C GLU A 70 -8.65 23.42 9.89
N TRP A 71 -7.75 22.53 9.48
CA TRP A 71 -7.62 21.19 10.04
C TRP A 71 -6.17 20.71 9.98
N ARG A 72 -5.86 19.64 10.72
CA ARG A 72 -4.58 18.94 10.68
C ARG A 72 -4.81 17.44 10.73
N VAL A 73 -3.88 16.68 10.16
CA VAL A 73 -3.82 15.22 10.36
C VAL A 73 -3.59 14.90 11.84
N ALA A 74 -3.86 13.65 12.23
CA ALA A 74 -3.51 13.16 13.55
C ALA A 74 -2.00 13.30 13.82
N LYS A 75 -1.63 13.49 15.10
CA LYS A 75 -0.22 13.62 15.49
C LYS A 75 0.55 12.36 15.10
N ALA A 76 1.70 12.55 14.48
CA ALA A 76 2.60 11.44 14.16
C ALA A 76 3.16 10.80 15.45
N PRO A 77 3.33 9.47 15.48
CA PRO A 77 4.13 8.79 16.49
C PRO A 77 5.55 9.35 16.57
N LYS A 78 6.18 9.28 17.76
CA LYS A 78 7.48 9.91 18.06
C LYS A 78 8.60 9.47 17.13
N ASP A 79 8.62 8.20 16.74
CA ASP A 79 9.59 7.61 15.83
C ASP A 79 9.46 8.13 14.38
N LEU A 80 8.32 8.72 14.02
CA LEU A 80 8.08 9.34 12.71
C LEU A 80 8.25 10.87 12.71
N GLU A 81 8.65 11.48 13.82
CA GLU A 81 8.90 12.93 13.90
C GLU A 81 10.21 13.34 13.19
N ASP A 82 11.19 12.43 13.08
CA ASP A 82 12.46 12.66 12.38
C ASP A 82 12.65 11.66 11.22
N ARG A 83 12.31 12.10 10.00
CA ARG A 83 12.40 11.33 8.75
C ARG A 83 13.39 11.96 7.75
N ARG A 84 14.43 12.62 8.25
CA ARG A 84 15.35 13.45 7.44
C ARG A 84 16.03 12.73 6.27
N VAL A 85 16.26 11.42 6.41
CA VAL A 85 16.81 10.54 5.37
C VAL A 85 16.11 9.20 5.50
N GLU A 86 15.58 8.72 4.38
CA GLU A 86 14.96 7.41 4.25
C GLU A 86 15.69 6.64 3.15
N ILE A 87 15.91 5.35 3.39
CA ILE A 87 16.45 4.43 2.39
C ILE A 87 15.32 3.51 1.92
N THR A 88 15.30 3.19 0.62
CA THR A 88 14.36 2.24 0.04
C THR A 88 15.15 1.02 -0.47
N GLY A 89 14.51 -0.14 -0.52
CA GLY A 89 15.17 -1.35 -1.01
C GLY A 89 14.30 -2.59 -0.92
N PRO A 90 14.70 -3.67 -1.62
CA PRO A 90 13.93 -4.91 -1.70
C PRO A 90 13.87 -5.63 -0.34
N THR A 91 12.98 -6.61 -0.26
CA THR A 91 12.78 -7.39 0.97
C THR A 91 13.71 -8.60 1.13
N ASP A 92 14.82 -8.67 0.38
CA ASP A 92 15.78 -9.76 0.58
C ASP A 92 16.55 -9.60 1.90
N ARG A 93 16.92 -10.73 2.50
CA ARG A 93 17.49 -10.76 3.86
C ARG A 93 18.74 -9.88 4.00
N LYS A 94 19.61 -9.85 3.00
CA LYS A 94 20.87 -9.09 3.08
C LYS A 94 20.58 -7.60 2.97
N MET A 95 19.68 -7.21 2.07
CA MET A 95 19.28 -5.80 1.93
C MET A 95 18.54 -5.27 3.16
N LEU A 96 17.67 -6.07 3.80
CA LEU A 96 17.08 -5.70 5.09
C LEU A 96 18.16 -5.31 6.11
N ILE A 97 19.17 -6.16 6.28
CA ILE A 97 20.25 -5.93 7.25
C ILE A 97 21.04 -4.66 6.89
N ASN A 98 21.38 -4.48 5.61
CA ASN A 98 22.15 -3.32 5.17
C ASN A 98 21.36 -2.01 5.33
N ALA A 99 20.09 -2.02 4.94
CA ALA A 99 19.24 -0.83 4.98
C ALA A 99 18.98 -0.39 6.43
N LEU A 100 18.68 -1.33 7.33
CA LEU A 100 18.49 -1.04 8.76
C LEU A 100 19.78 -0.53 9.44
N ASN A 101 20.95 -0.92 8.94
CA ASN A 101 22.25 -0.46 9.46
C ASN A 101 22.82 0.77 8.73
N SER A 102 22.10 1.34 7.77
CA SER A 102 22.62 2.43 6.92
C SER A 102 22.82 3.77 7.64
N GLY A 103 22.22 3.95 8.82
CA GLY A 103 22.15 5.24 9.52
C GLY A 103 21.01 6.14 9.04
N ALA A 104 20.22 5.71 8.05
CA ALA A 104 18.96 6.37 7.71
C ALA A 104 17.96 6.29 8.89
N ARG A 105 17.03 7.24 8.96
CA ARG A 105 16.00 7.26 10.01
C ARG A 105 14.91 6.24 9.75
N VAL A 106 14.60 5.99 8.48
CA VAL A 106 13.55 5.07 8.04
C VAL A 106 14.10 4.19 6.92
N PHE A 107 13.67 2.93 6.92
CA PHE A 107 13.82 2.02 5.80
C PHE A 107 12.43 1.64 5.28
N MET A 108 12.17 1.92 4.01
CA MET A 108 10.99 1.41 3.30
C MET A 108 11.35 0.07 2.63
N ALA A 109 10.94 -1.02 3.29
CA ALA A 109 11.06 -2.37 2.74
C ALA A 109 10.00 -2.58 1.65
N ASP A 110 10.46 -2.79 0.43
CA ASP A 110 9.62 -2.63 -0.75
C ASP A 110 9.20 -3.98 -1.37
N PHE A 111 7.88 -4.17 -1.49
CA PHE A 111 7.24 -5.27 -2.21
C PHE A 111 6.62 -4.81 -3.55
N GLU A 112 6.80 -3.55 -3.92
CA GLU A 112 6.34 -2.94 -5.16
C GLU A 112 7.51 -2.87 -6.18
N ASP A 113 7.93 -1.68 -6.61
CA ASP A 113 8.75 -1.50 -7.81
C ASP A 113 10.18 -2.05 -7.67
N ALA A 114 10.74 -2.10 -6.46
CA ALA A 114 12.09 -2.64 -6.24
C ALA A 114 12.13 -4.17 -6.13
N ASN A 115 10.99 -4.87 -6.20
CA ASN A 115 10.91 -6.32 -6.05
C ASN A 115 10.29 -6.99 -7.28
N SER A 116 10.83 -8.14 -7.71
CA SER A 116 10.14 -9.00 -8.69
C SER A 116 9.18 -9.91 -7.92
N PRO A 117 7.85 -9.70 -8.01
CA PRO A 117 6.87 -10.49 -7.27
C PRO A 117 6.74 -11.93 -7.80
#